data_AF-A0A1V5YAA7-F1
#
_entry.id   AF-A0A1V5YAA7-F1
#
_cell.length_a   1.000
_cell.length_b   1.000
_cell.length_c   1.000
_cell.angle_alpha   90.00
_cell.angle_beta   90.00
_cell.angle_gamma   90.00
#
_symmetry.space_group_name_H-M   'P 1'
#
loop_
_entity.id
_entity.type
_entity.pdbx_description
1 polymer ?
#
loop_
_entity_poly.entity_id
_entity_poly.type
_entity_poly.pdbx_seq_one_letter_code
_entity_poly.pdbx_strand_id
1 'polypeptide(L)'
;MNQIVAESNEAMKKEIDWFVNISDYPFLIDSSAQEVRAFGVKYATEIGVADRAIHNSINASITDEELAALKESDVDSAIVLTFNAIEKGTKGKMEMMTKAAGGAKKSLMEYAKECGITRPLIDVAAMPLGAGSGATYRAVIAIKALFGLPVGAGFHNGASAWDWMKKWKKTHKEAFAPVDIGSNLVAGIVGADYYLYGPIENAPMIFPAAAMVDIMKAESIEELGLEVIAEKHPKKTTL
;
A
#
# COMPACT_ATOMS: atom_id res chain seq x y z
N MET A 1 5.01 -2.47 -9.62
CA MET A 1 5.59 -1.42 -8.77
C MET A 1 6.47 -2.11 -7.74
N ASN A 2 7.69 -1.62 -7.51
CA ASN A 2 8.57 -2.14 -6.46
C ASN A 2 8.61 -1.19 -5.28
N GLN A 3 8.77 -1.73 -4.08
CA GLN A 3 9.00 -0.96 -2.86
C GLN A 3 10.50 -0.93 -2.58
N ILE A 4 11.13 0.23 -2.74
CA ILE A 4 12.53 0.42 -2.39
C ILE A 4 12.60 0.75 -0.91
N VAL A 5 13.21 -0.15 -0.14
CA VAL A 5 13.41 0.02 1.30
C VAL A 5 14.89 0.25 1.56
N ALA A 6 15.23 1.36 2.20
CA ALA A 6 16.62 1.66 2.56
C ALA A 6 16.73 2.23 3.98
N GLU A 7 17.86 1.98 4.65
CA GLU A 7 18.12 2.44 6.03
C GLU A 7 19.09 3.64 6.10
N SER A 8 19.56 4.14 4.95
CA SER A 8 20.43 5.32 4.86
C SER A 8 20.23 6.06 3.54
N ASN A 9 20.60 7.34 3.51
CA ASN A 9 20.53 8.16 2.29
C ASN A 9 21.41 7.59 1.16
N GLU A 10 22.59 7.06 1.51
CA GLU A 10 23.49 6.44 0.53
C GLU A 10 22.86 5.18 -0.10
N ALA A 11 22.24 4.34 0.72
CA ALA A 11 21.53 3.15 0.24
C ALA A 11 20.32 3.55 -0.61
N MET A 12 19.49 4.50 -0.13
CA MET A 12 18.33 4.99 -0.88
C MET A 12 18.71 5.50 -2.27
N LYS A 13 19.78 6.30 -2.36
CA LYS A 13 20.32 6.75 -3.64
C LYS A 13 20.71 5.59 -4.55
N LYS A 14 21.53 4.66 -4.05
CA LYS A 14 22.03 3.52 -4.84
C LYS A 14 20.89 2.63 -5.36
N GLU A 15 19.89 2.36 -4.53
CA GLU A 15 18.75 1.53 -4.91
C GLU A 15 17.83 2.22 -5.91
N ILE A 16 17.57 3.53 -5.75
CA ILE A 16 16.84 4.33 -6.74
C ILE A 16 17.60 4.31 -8.07
N ASP A 17 18.90 4.66 -8.06
CA ASP A 17 19.75 4.68 -9.27
C ASP A 17 19.74 3.33 -9.98
N TRP A 18 19.88 2.24 -9.24
CA TRP A 18 19.82 0.90 -9.80
C TRP A 18 18.45 0.61 -10.43
N PHE A 19 17.36 0.83 -9.69
CA PHE A 19 16.02 0.47 -10.15
C PHE A 19 15.59 1.25 -11.40
N VAL A 20 15.82 2.56 -11.42
CA VAL A 20 15.39 3.40 -12.56
C VAL A 20 16.18 3.13 -13.83
N ASN A 21 17.40 2.57 -13.72
CA ASN A 21 18.22 2.15 -14.87
C ASN A 21 17.77 0.82 -15.49
N ILE A 22 17.01 -0.01 -14.77
CA ILE A 22 16.62 -1.34 -15.25
C ILE A 22 15.12 -1.48 -15.52
N SER A 23 14.32 -0.47 -15.20
CA SER A 23 12.86 -0.54 -15.22
C SER A 23 12.27 0.85 -15.34
N ASP A 24 11.16 0.97 -16.09
CA ASP A 24 10.34 2.18 -16.20
C ASP A 24 9.11 2.15 -15.27
N TYR A 25 8.92 1.07 -14.52
CA TYR A 25 7.79 0.96 -13.59
C TYR A 25 7.88 2.00 -12.45
N PRO A 26 6.74 2.36 -11.85
CA PRO A 26 6.73 3.16 -10.63
C PRO A 26 7.34 2.40 -9.45
N PHE A 27 7.80 3.15 -8.45
CA PHE A 27 8.40 2.63 -7.23
C PHE A 27 7.99 3.41 -5.99
N LEU A 28 7.94 2.73 -4.84
CA LEU A 28 7.77 3.37 -3.55
C LEU A 28 9.14 3.73 -2.95
N ILE A 29 9.23 4.93 -2.37
CA ILE A 29 10.34 5.36 -1.53
C ILE A 29 9.96 5.07 -0.09
N ASP A 30 10.65 4.12 0.54
CA ASP A 30 10.33 3.67 1.90
C ASP A 30 11.57 3.50 2.78
N SER A 31 11.37 3.77 4.06
CA SER A 31 12.35 3.58 5.12
C SER A 31 11.65 3.60 6.47
N SER A 32 12.24 2.96 7.47
CA SER A 32 11.85 3.20 8.87
C SER A 32 12.27 4.60 9.35
N ALA A 33 13.22 5.24 8.67
CA ALA A 33 13.79 6.53 9.02
C ALA A 33 13.18 7.67 8.18
N GLN A 34 12.62 8.67 8.84
CA GLN A 34 11.91 9.80 8.21
C GLN A 34 12.84 10.63 7.31
N GLU A 35 14.07 10.84 7.75
CA GLU A 35 15.09 11.59 7.02
C GLU A 35 15.49 10.90 5.70
N VAL A 36 15.46 9.56 5.67
CA VAL A 36 15.80 8.77 4.48
C VAL A 36 14.67 8.86 3.45
N ARG A 37 13.41 8.86 3.90
CA ARG A 37 12.25 9.09 3.01
C ARG A 37 12.24 10.50 2.45
N ALA A 38 12.52 11.51 3.29
CA ALA A 38 12.66 12.90 2.88
C ALA A 38 13.79 13.09 1.86
N PHE A 39 14.93 12.42 2.06
CA PHE A 39 16.01 12.40 1.07
C PHE A 39 15.57 11.75 -0.25
N GLY A 40 14.91 10.60 -0.20
CA GLY A 40 14.49 9.87 -1.39
C GLY A 40 13.56 10.66 -2.31
N VAL A 41 12.59 11.41 -1.76
CA VAL A 41 11.67 12.23 -2.58
C VAL A 41 12.39 13.42 -3.23
N LYS A 42 13.34 14.04 -2.53
CA LYS A 42 14.20 15.10 -3.09
C LYS A 42 15.10 14.54 -4.18
N TYR A 43 15.68 13.36 -3.97
CA TYR A 43 16.56 12.72 -4.93
C TYR A 43 15.81 12.29 -6.21
N ALA A 44 14.60 11.75 -6.08
CA ALA A 44 13.76 11.41 -7.23
C ALA A 44 13.43 12.65 -8.10
N THR A 45 13.27 13.81 -7.46
CA THR A 45 13.12 15.10 -8.16
C THR A 45 14.42 15.50 -8.85
N GLU A 46 15.55 15.47 -8.13
CA GLU A 46 16.88 15.83 -8.64
C GLU A 46 17.26 15.09 -9.91
N ILE A 47 16.98 13.79 -9.98
CA ILE A 47 17.33 12.95 -11.14
C ILE A 47 16.21 12.85 -12.19
N GLY A 48 15.10 13.56 -12.01
CA GLY A 48 14.01 13.66 -13.00
C GLY A 48 13.13 12.41 -13.14
N VAL A 49 12.90 11.67 -12.04
CA VAL A 49 12.06 10.45 -12.01
C VAL A 49 10.89 10.55 -11.03
N ALA A 50 10.56 11.76 -10.56
CA ALA A 50 9.55 12.00 -9.55
C ALA A 50 8.13 11.57 -9.96
N ASP A 51 7.82 11.60 -11.27
CA ASP A 51 6.53 11.15 -11.84
C ASP A 51 6.26 9.64 -11.60
N ARG A 52 7.33 8.87 -11.39
CA ARG A 52 7.30 7.42 -11.12
C ARG A 52 7.44 7.10 -9.63
N ALA A 53 7.87 8.06 -8.82
CA ALA A 53 8.12 7.88 -7.40
C ALA A 53 6.83 8.03 -6.58
N ILE A 54 6.70 7.21 -5.54
CA ILE A 54 5.56 7.25 -4.62
C ILE A 54 6.11 7.31 -3.20
N HIS A 55 5.79 8.37 -2.48
CA HIS A 55 6.23 8.51 -1.09
C HIS A 55 5.49 7.52 -0.16
N ASN A 56 6.21 6.67 0.56
CA ASN A 56 5.64 5.75 1.56
C ASN A 56 6.13 6.11 2.96
N SER A 57 5.42 6.91 3.77
CA SER A 57 4.01 7.31 3.64
C SER A 57 3.70 8.62 4.38
N ILE A 58 2.61 9.27 3.97
CA ILE A 58 1.91 10.24 4.81
C ILE A 58 1.16 9.49 5.90
N ASN A 59 1.54 9.70 7.17
CA ASN A 59 0.98 9.00 8.31
C ASN A 59 0.95 9.89 9.57
N ALA A 60 0.42 9.37 10.68
CA ALA A 60 0.24 10.15 11.92
C ALA A 60 1.55 10.67 12.56
N SER A 61 2.68 10.07 12.22
CA SER A 61 4.00 10.39 12.75
C SER A 61 4.89 11.17 11.78
N ILE A 62 4.36 11.57 10.62
CA ILE A 62 5.12 12.36 9.64
C ILE A 62 5.58 13.67 10.28
N THR A 63 6.85 14.05 10.06
CA THR A 63 7.42 15.27 10.64
C THR A 63 7.22 16.47 9.72
N ASP A 64 7.40 17.67 10.29
CA ASP A 64 7.31 18.91 9.52
C ASP A 64 8.44 18.98 8.46
N GLU A 65 9.63 18.41 8.75
CA GLU A 65 10.74 18.30 7.81
C GLU A 65 10.44 17.36 6.64
N GLU A 66 9.81 16.20 6.91
CA GLU A 66 9.42 15.24 5.87
C GLU A 66 8.29 15.80 5.00
N LEU A 67 7.29 16.47 5.60
CA LEU A 67 6.24 17.19 4.87
C LEU A 67 6.80 18.29 3.99
N ALA A 68 7.76 19.08 4.50
CA ALA A 68 8.43 20.12 3.72
C ALA A 68 9.20 19.52 2.53
N ALA A 69 9.93 18.43 2.75
CA ALA A 69 10.65 17.74 1.68
C ALA A 69 9.72 17.22 0.59
N LEU A 70 8.59 16.61 0.96
CA LEU A 70 7.59 16.14 0.01
C LEU A 70 6.95 17.31 -0.76
N LYS A 71 6.60 18.39 -0.06
CA LYS A 71 5.99 19.59 -0.65
C LYS A 71 6.91 20.34 -1.62
N GLU A 72 8.21 20.33 -1.35
CA GLU A 72 9.25 20.94 -2.20
C GLU A 72 9.64 20.05 -3.40
N SER A 73 9.24 18.79 -3.39
CA SER A 73 9.55 17.81 -4.43
C SER A 73 8.53 17.83 -5.57
N ASP A 74 8.90 17.24 -6.71
CA ASP A 74 8.00 17.04 -7.85
C ASP A 74 7.15 15.76 -7.72
N VAL A 75 7.19 15.07 -6.57
CA VAL A 75 6.42 13.84 -6.31
C VAL A 75 4.95 14.19 -6.04
N ASP A 76 4.05 13.67 -6.86
CA ASP A 76 2.60 13.93 -6.79
C ASP A 76 1.76 12.72 -6.34
N SER A 77 2.43 11.63 -5.93
CA SER A 77 1.80 10.39 -5.44
C SER A 77 2.39 9.95 -4.10
N ALA A 78 1.52 9.51 -3.20
CA ALA A 78 1.92 9.03 -1.88
C ALA A 78 0.98 7.94 -1.37
N ILE A 79 1.53 7.04 -0.57
CA ILE A 79 0.75 6.19 0.33
C ILE A 79 0.23 7.06 1.47
N VAL A 80 -1.09 7.00 1.71
CA VAL A 80 -1.75 7.61 2.87
C VAL A 80 -2.08 6.48 3.85
N LEU A 81 -1.24 6.31 4.87
CA LEU A 81 -1.33 5.19 5.80
C LEU A 81 -2.25 5.51 6.97
N THR A 82 -3.45 4.94 6.97
CA THR A 82 -4.51 5.24 7.93
C THR A 82 -4.39 4.43 9.23
N PHE A 83 -3.17 4.25 9.74
CA PHE A 83 -2.97 3.60 11.02
C PHE A 83 -3.38 4.54 12.16
N ASN A 84 -4.28 4.07 13.02
CA ASN A 84 -4.74 4.80 14.20
C ASN A 84 -4.53 3.93 15.43
N ALA A 85 -3.54 4.29 16.26
CA ALA A 85 -3.18 3.52 17.45
C ALA A 85 -4.26 3.60 18.55
N ILE A 86 -5.09 4.64 18.53
CA ILE A 86 -6.11 4.94 19.55
C ILE A 86 -7.43 4.24 19.19
N GLU A 87 -7.94 4.48 17.99
CA GLU A 87 -9.17 3.86 17.47
C GLU A 87 -8.80 2.87 16.36
N LYS A 88 -8.69 1.58 16.69
CA LYS A 88 -8.19 0.55 15.77
C LYS A 88 -9.26 0.04 14.80
N GLY A 89 -10.51 0.43 14.99
CA GLY A 89 -11.64 0.02 14.14
C GLY A 89 -11.63 0.70 12.77
N THR A 90 -12.60 0.33 11.92
CA THR A 90 -12.80 0.96 10.62
C THR A 90 -13.04 2.45 10.78
N LYS A 91 -13.78 2.85 11.82
CA LYS A 91 -14.00 4.25 12.18
C LYS A 91 -12.67 5.00 12.27
N GLY A 92 -11.70 4.52 13.03
CA GLY A 92 -10.45 5.24 13.24
C GLY A 92 -9.62 5.39 11.97
N LYS A 93 -9.68 4.41 11.06
CA LYS A 93 -9.06 4.49 9.73
C LYS A 93 -9.69 5.60 8.88
N MET A 94 -11.03 5.68 8.89
CA MET A 94 -11.78 6.76 8.22
C MET A 94 -11.49 8.14 8.85
N GLU A 95 -11.36 8.19 10.16
CA GLU A 95 -11.05 9.42 10.89
C GLU A 95 -9.66 9.94 10.51
N MET A 96 -8.64 9.08 10.39
CA MET A 96 -7.31 9.50 9.90
C MET A 96 -7.38 10.23 8.56
N MET A 97 -8.24 9.76 7.64
CA MET A 97 -8.38 10.38 6.32
C MET A 97 -9.12 11.72 6.35
N THR A 98 -10.02 11.93 7.31
CA THR A 98 -11.03 13.00 7.22
C THR A 98 -10.91 14.08 8.28
N LYS A 99 -10.17 13.83 9.37
CA LYS A 99 -9.95 14.81 10.44
C LYS A 99 -8.65 14.54 11.19
N ALA A 100 -8.28 15.46 12.08
CA ALA A 100 -7.21 15.23 13.05
C ALA A 100 -7.55 14.02 13.94
N ALA A 101 -6.72 12.97 13.88
CA ALA A 101 -6.90 11.72 14.59
C ALA A 101 -5.56 10.98 14.75
N GLY A 102 -5.50 10.02 15.68
CA GLY A 102 -4.34 9.12 15.83
C GLY A 102 -2.99 9.80 16.13
N GLY A 103 -2.99 11.06 16.56
CA GLY A 103 -1.79 11.86 16.80
C GLY A 103 -1.48 12.89 15.71
N ALA A 104 -2.13 12.80 14.54
CA ALA A 104 -1.99 13.79 13.47
C ALA A 104 -2.68 15.12 13.84
N LYS A 105 -2.06 16.26 13.48
CA LYS A 105 -2.62 17.60 13.75
C LYS A 105 -3.74 17.96 12.77
N LYS A 106 -3.81 17.30 11.61
CA LYS A 106 -4.80 17.46 10.54
C LYS A 106 -5.19 16.08 10.00
N SER A 107 -6.16 16.04 9.08
CA SER A 107 -6.41 14.81 8.34
C SER A 107 -5.22 14.48 7.43
N LEU A 108 -4.98 13.19 7.17
CA LEU A 108 -3.90 12.78 6.28
C LEU A 108 -4.16 13.22 4.82
N MET A 109 -5.42 13.39 4.43
CA MET A 109 -5.78 13.90 3.09
C MET A 109 -5.50 15.41 2.96
N GLU A 110 -5.62 16.19 4.04
CA GLU A 110 -5.18 17.59 4.05
C GLU A 110 -3.67 17.69 3.93
N TYR A 111 -2.90 16.85 4.64
CA TYR A 111 -1.45 16.80 4.44
C TYR A 111 -1.07 16.43 3.00
N ALA A 112 -1.71 15.40 2.43
CA ALA A 112 -1.50 15.01 1.03
C ALA A 112 -1.75 16.19 0.07
N LYS A 113 -2.88 16.89 0.24
CA LYS A 113 -3.22 18.06 -0.57
C LYS A 113 -2.20 19.21 -0.40
N GLU A 114 -1.74 19.48 0.82
CA GLU A 114 -0.76 20.55 1.10
C GLU A 114 0.62 20.27 0.51
N CYS A 115 0.96 18.98 0.33
CA CYS A 115 2.17 18.53 -0.34
C CYS A 115 2.02 18.37 -1.87
N GLY A 116 0.88 18.74 -2.46
CA GLY A 116 0.68 18.65 -3.91
C GLY A 116 0.36 17.23 -4.42
N ILE A 117 0.01 16.29 -3.52
CA ILE A 117 -0.34 14.92 -3.91
C ILE A 117 -1.70 14.91 -4.62
N THR A 118 -1.71 14.49 -5.88
CA THR A 118 -2.91 14.35 -6.71
C THR A 118 -3.30 12.89 -6.93
N ARG A 119 -2.38 11.95 -6.69
CA ARG A 119 -2.56 10.50 -6.90
C ARG A 119 -2.37 9.72 -5.58
N PRO A 120 -3.22 9.92 -4.56
CA PRO A 120 -3.08 9.23 -3.28
C PRO A 120 -3.46 7.74 -3.41
N LEU A 121 -2.68 6.88 -2.73
CA LEU A 121 -2.98 5.47 -2.55
C LEU A 121 -3.29 5.24 -1.07
N ILE A 122 -4.52 4.86 -0.73
CA ILE A 122 -4.90 4.71 0.68
C ILE A 122 -4.41 3.35 1.18
N ASP A 123 -3.60 3.33 2.24
CA ASP A 123 -3.21 2.10 2.94
C ASP A 123 -4.03 1.97 4.23
N VAL A 124 -4.88 0.95 4.29
CA VAL A 124 -5.78 0.72 5.45
C VAL A 124 -5.08 0.13 6.67
N ALA A 125 -3.75 0.07 6.71
CA ALA A 125 -2.92 -0.45 7.80
C ALA A 125 -3.38 -1.84 8.26
N ALA A 126 -2.91 -2.87 7.55
CA ALA A 126 -3.27 -4.24 7.83
C ALA A 126 -2.89 -4.69 9.24
N MET A 127 -3.91 -5.04 10.02
CA MET A 127 -3.75 -5.51 11.39
C MET A 127 -3.71 -7.04 11.46
N PRO A 128 -3.00 -7.62 12.44
CA PRO A 128 -2.99 -9.06 12.67
C PRO A 128 -4.40 -9.62 12.91
N LEU A 129 -4.61 -10.88 12.53
CA LEU A 129 -5.84 -11.60 12.88
C LEU A 129 -6.05 -11.62 14.40
N GLY A 130 -7.27 -11.30 14.84
CA GLY A 130 -7.61 -11.10 16.25
C GLY A 130 -7.28 -9.70 16.82
N ALA A 131 -6.58 -8.84 16.08
CA ALA A 131 -6.13 -7.52 16.53
C ALA A 131 -6.69 -6.35 15.68
N GLY A 132 -7.85 -6.55 15.03
CA GLY A 132 -8.48 -5.55 14.16
C GLY A 132 -8.40 -5.84 12.67
N SER A 133 -7.99 -7.05 12.26
CA SER A 133 -7.93 -7.43 10.84
C SER A 133 -9.29 -7.28 10.13
N GLY A 134 -10.41 -7.70 10.75
CA GLY A 134 -11.73 -7.51 10.15
C GLY A 134 -12.09 -6.03 9.88
N ALA A 135 -11.62 -5.12 10.73
CA ALA A 135 -11.78 -3.69 10.53
C ALA A 135 -10.92 -3.15 9.36
N THR A 136 -9.77 -3.77 9.10
CA THR A 136 -8.92 -3.49 7.94
C THR A 136 -9.68 -3.79 6.65
N TYR A 137 -10.19 -5.00 6.49
CA TYR A 137 -10.93 -5.38 5.27
C TYR A 137 -12.22 -4.56 5.11
N ARG A 138 -12.93 -4.26 6.20
CA ARG A 138 -14.12 -3.39 6.13
C ARG A 138 -13.77 -1.96 5.69
N ALA A 139 -12.59 -1.45 6.05
CA ALA A 139 -12.15 -0.13 5.62
C ALA A 139 -11.92 -0.06 4.11
N VAL A 140 -11.46 -1.15 3.47
CA VAL A 140 -11.36 -1.25 2.00
C VAL A 140 -12.71 -0.92 1.36
N ILE A 141 -13.77 -1.62 1.78
CA ILE A 141 -15.13 -1.41 1.26
C ILE A 141 -15.59 0.03 1.54
N ALA A 142 -15.43 0.50 2.77
CA ALA A 142 -15.91 1.82 3.19
C ALA A 142 -15.24 2.96 2.40
N ILE A 143 -13.92 2.90 2.20
CA ILE A 143 -13.16 3.92 1.46
C ILE A 143 -13.58 3.95 0.00
N LYS A 144 -13.72 2.79 -0.64
CA LYS A 144 -14.20 2.74 -2.03
C LYS A 144 -15.61 3.28 -2.17
N ALA A 145 -16.52 2.87 -1.30
CA ALA A 145 -17.92 3.27 -1.36
C ALA A 145 -18.13 4.76 -1.11
N LEU A 146 -17.34 5.37 -0.22
CA LEU A 146 -17.52 6.76 0.20
C LEU A 146 -16.65 7.76 -0.56
N PHE A 147 -15.49 7.35 -1.06
CA PHE A 147 -14.52 8.25 -1.68
C PHE A 147 -14.09 7.85 -3.08
N GLY A 148 -14.33 6.59 -3.50
CA GLY A 148 -13.88 6.09 -4.81
C GLY A 148 -12.35 6.07 -4.99
N LEU A 149 -11.58 6.18 -3.91
CA LEU A 149 -10.12 6.25 -3.94
C LEU A 149 -9.48 4.86 -4.04
N PRO A 150 -8.30 4.73 -4.68
CA PRO A 150 -7.53 3.50 -4.66
C PRO A 150 -7.15 3.10 -3.23
N VAL A 151 -7.39 1.84 -2.87
CA VAL A 151 -7.16 1.34 -1.52
C VAL A 151 -6.43 0.01 -1.54
N GLY A 152 -5.50 -0.16 -0.62
CA GLY A 152 -4.72 -1.37 -0.45
C GLY A 152 -4.13 -1.45 0.96
N ALA A 153 -3.24 -2.40 1.17
CA ALA A 153 -2.42 -2.50 2.37
C ALA A 153 -1.36 -3.59 2.22
N GLY A 154 -0.46 -3.67 3.20
CA GLY A 154 0.36 -4.85 3.45
C GLY A 154 -0.41 -6.02 4.08
N PHE A 155 -1.37 -6.62 3.37
CA PHE A 155 -2.26 -7.66 3.94
C PHE A 155 -1.54 -8.92 4.42
N HIS A 156 -0.33 -9.20 3.92
CA HIS A 156 0.56 -10.24 4.45
C HIS A 156 0.82 -10.09 5.96
N ASN A 157 0.75 -8.86 6.50
CA ASN A 157 0.84 -8.60 7.94
C ASN A 157 -0.27 -9.27 8.75
N GLY A 158 -1.44 -9.51 8.15
CA GLY A 158 -2.54 -10.22 8.79
C GLY A 158 -2.14 -11.60 9.27
N ALA A 159 -1.39 -12.34 8.44
CA ALA A 159 -0.92 -13.68 8.72
C ALA A 159 0.45 -13.69 9.42
N SER A 160 1.40 -12.88 8.95
CA SER A 160 2.78 -12.87 9.45
C SER A 160 2.87 -12.44 10.92
N ALA A 161 2.01 -11.50 11.33
CA ALA A 161 1.95 -10.98 12.69
C ALA A 161 0.93 -11.71 13.58
N TRP A 162 0.16 -12.67 13.05
CA TRP A 162 -0.79 -13.46 13.83
C TRP A 162 -0.09 -14.43 14.79
N ASP A 163 -0.29 -14.22 16.10
CA ASP A 163 0.45 -14.95 17.15
C ASP A 163 0.26 -16.46 17.11
N TRP A 164 -0.95 -16.94 16.77
CA TRP A 164 -1.18 -18.37 16.63
C TRP A 164 -0.40 -18.93 15.44
N MET A 165 -0.42 -18.25 14.29
CA MET A 165 0.29 -18.68 13.08
C MET A 165 1.81 -18.72 13.28
N LYS A 166 2.38 -17.75 14.01
CA LYS A 166 3.81 -17.73 14.37
C LYS A 166 4.24 -18.98 15.15
N LYS A 167 3.35 -19.54 15.97
CA LYS A 167 3.61 -20.79 16.71
C LYS A 167 3.37 -21.99 15.82
N TRP A 168 2.25 -22.03 15.12
CA TRP A 168 1.83 -23.16 14.27
C TRP A 168 2.83 -23.46 13.15
N LYS A 169 3.33 -22.42 12.47
CA LYS A 169 4.25 -22.59 11.34
C LYS A 169 5.63 -23.15 11.70
N LYS A 170 5.97 -23.21 12.99
CA LYS A 170 7.24 -23.80 13.45
C LYS A 170 7.33 -25.29 13.12
N THR A 171 6.19 -25.99 13.15
CA THR A 171 6.09 -27.42 12.84
C THR A 171 5.28 -27.70 11.57
N HIS A 172 4.55 -26.72 11.03
CA HIS A 172 3.74 -26.82 9.81
C HIS A 172 4.05 -25.65 8.87
N LYS A 173 5.25 -25.64 8.28
CA LYS A 173 5.72 -24.49 7.48
C LYS A 173 4.84 -24.23 6.27
N GLU A 174 4.33 -25.30 5.66
CA GLU A 174 3.44 -25.31 4.50
C GLU A 174 2.10 -24.60 4.77
N ALA A 175 1.65 -24.53 6.03
CA ALA A 175 0.41 -23.85 6.38
C ALA A 175 0.52 -22.33 6.29
N PHE A 176 1.72 -21.74 6.26
CA PHE A 176 1.88 -20.29 6.27
C PHE A 176 1.50 -19.66 4.93
N ALA A 177 2.01 -20.19 3.82
CA ALA A 177 1.80 -19.56 2.51
C ALA A 177 0.31 -19.45 2.11
N PRO A 178 -0.55 -20.48 2.31
CA PRO A 178 -1.98 -20.34 2.03
C PRO A 178 -2.68 -19.27 2.86
N VAL A 179 -2.29 -19.10 4.13
CA VAL A 179 -2.89 -18.09 5.03
C VAL A 179 -2.41 -16.68 4.66
N ASP A 180 -1.13 -16.54 4.31
CA ASP A 180 -0.51 -15.28 3.91
C ASP A 180 -1.06 -14.79 2.55
N ILE A 181 -1.05 -15.66 1.54
CA ILE A 181 -1.64 -15.40 0.23
C ILE A 181 -3.14 -15.16 0.38
N GLY A 182 -3.85 -16.02 1.13
CA GLY A 182 -5.28 -15.90 1.38
C GLY A 182 -5.69 -14.56 1.98
N SER A 183 -4.87 -13.97 2.85
CA SER A 183 -5.11 -12.63 3.39
C SER A 183 -5.14 -11.55 2.30
N ASN A 184 -4.25 -11.64 1.30
CA ASN A 184 -4.26 -10.75 0.15
C ASN A 184 -5.47 -11.01 -0.77
N LEU A 185 -5.84 -12.28 -0.98
CA LEU A 185 -6.99 -12.63 -1.83
C LEU A 185 -8.32 -12.12 -1.25
N VAL A 186 -8.51 -12.24 0.06
CA VAL A 186 -9.68 -11.68 0.74
C VAL A 186 -9.75 -10.17 0.52
N ALA A 187 -8.62 -9.46 0.56
CA ALA A 187 -8.58 -8.04 0.26
C ALA A 187 -9.03 -7.73 -1.18
N GLY A 188 -8.54 -8.51 -2.14
CA GLY A 188 -8.93 -8.36 -3.55
C GLY A 188 -10.42 -8.55 -3.78
N ILE A 189 -11.01 -9.57 -3.15
CA ILE A 189 -12.45 -9.85 -3.21
C ILE A 189 -13.27 -8.70 -2.62
N VAL A 190 -12.84 -8.10 -1.51
CA VAL A 190 -13.53 -6.93 -0.94
C VAL A 190 -13.19 -5.60 -1.63
N GLY A 191 -12.45 -5.66 -2.74
CA GLY A 191 -12.27 -4.55 -3.67
C GLY A 191 -10.93 -3.83 -3.61
N ALA A 192 -9.92 -4.33 -2.89
CA ALA A 192 -8.60 -3.69 -2.86
C ALA A 192 -8.01 -3.57 -4.28
N ASP A 193 -7.31 -2.46 -4.53
CA ASP A 193 -6.70 -2.08 -5.81
C ASP A 193 -5.22 -2.48 -5.88
N TYR A 194 -4.56 -2.62 -4.73
CA TYR A 194 -3.16 -3.05 -4.64
C TYR A 194 -2.87 -3.82 -3.35
N TYR A 195 -1.79 -4.60 -3.38
CA TYR A 195 -1.26 -5.34 -2.24
C TYR A 195 0.23 -5.04 -2.07
N LEU A 196 0.65 -4.66 -0.87
CA LEU A 196 2.06 -4.78 -0.50
C LEU A 196 2.24 -6.23 -0.02
N TYR A 197 2.63 -7.13 -0.91
CA TYR A 197 2.61 -8.58 -0.64
C TYR A 197 3.87 -9.11 0.07
N GLY A 198 4.74 -8.20 0.51
CA GLY A 198 5.99 -8.54 1.19
C GLY A 198 7.14 -8.79 0.19
N PRO A 199 8.07 -9.71 0.52
CA PRO A 199 9.28 -9.94 -0.29
C PRO A 199 8.98 -10.32 -1.75
N ILE A 200 9.82 -9.85 -2.68
CA ILE A 200 9.64 -10.05 -4.12
C ILE A 200 9.67 -11.54 -4.51
N GLU A 201 10.30 -12.38 -3.71
CA GLU A 201 10.36 -13.84 -3.87
C GLU A 201 8.97 -14.50 -3.78
N ASN A 202 7.99 -13.82 -3.18
CA ASN A 202 6.61 -14.28 -3.15
C ASN A 202 5.87 -14.03 -4.47
N ALA A 203 6.41 -13.24 -5.40
CA ALA A 203 5.76 -12.87 -6.67
C ALA A 203 5.24 -14.08 -7.47
N PRO A 204 6.01 -15.18 -7.66
CA PRO A 204 5.54 -16.36 -8.39
C PRO A 204 4.32 -17.05 -7.74
N MET A 205 4.09 -16.85 -6.44
CA MET A 205 2.94 -17.41 -5.73
C MET A 205 1.75 -16.45 -5.71
N ILE A 206 1.99 -15.16 -5.43
CA ILE A 206 0.92 -14.19 -5.24
C ILE A 206 0.32 -13.68 -6.56
N PHE A 207 1.11 -13.54 -7.63
CA PHE A 207 0.62 -13.02 -8.91
C PHE A 207 -0.46 -13.91 -9.55
N PRO A 208 -0.29 -15.24 -9.70
CA PRO A 208 -1.36 -16.09 -10.22
C PRO A 208 -2.59 -16.09 -9.30
N ALA A 209 -2.40 -16.00 -7.98
CA ALA A 209 -3.49 -15.97 -7.03
C ALA A 209 -4.30 -14.65 -7.12
N ALA A 210 -3.63 -13.51 -7.25
CA ALA A 210 -4.28 -12.21 -7.49
C ALA A 210 -4.97 -12.18 -8.87
N ALA A 211 -4.32 -12.71 -9.90
CA ALA A 211 -4.89 -12.82 -11.25
C ALA A 211 -6.21 -13.61 -11.25
N MET A 212 -6.28 -14.71 -10.51
CA MET A 212 -7.52 -15.47 -10.32
C MET A 212 -8.64 -14.60 -9.74
N VAL A 213 -8.36 -13.80 -8.72
CA VAL A 213 -9.35 -12.88 -8.11
C VAL A 213 -9.80 -11.81 -9.10
N ASP A 214 -8.88 -11.23 -9.87
CA ASP A 214 -9.24 -10.22 -10.89
C ASP A 214 -10.05 -10.82 -12.05
N ILE A 215 -9.80 -12.07 -12.45
CA ILE A 215 -10.64 -12.79 -13.42
C ILE A 215 -12.05 -12.97 -12.86
N MET A 216 -12.19 -13.47 -11.62
CA MET A 216 -13.50 -13.65 -10.99
C MET A 216 -14.26 -12.33 -10.85
N LYS A 217 -13.57 -11.23 -10.52
CA LYS A 217 -14.16 -9.89 -10.52
C LYS A 217 -14.64 -9.49 -11.91
N ALA A 218 -13.81 -9.67 -12.92
CA ALA A 218 -14.16 -9.36 -14.31
C ALA A 218 -15.38 -10.15 -14.79
N GLU A 219 -15.44 -11.45 -14.50
CA GLU A 219 -16.62 -12.29 -14.81
C GLU A 219 -17.87 -11.80 -14.06
N SER A 220 -17.73 -11.44 -12.78
CA SER A 220 -18.87 -11.00 -11.96
C SER A 220 -19.52 -9.70 -12.43
N ILE A 221 -18.77 -8.82 -13.10
CA ILE A 221 -19.28 -7.53 -13.56
C ILE A 221 -19.91 -7.59 -14.96
N GLU A 222 -19.71 -8.69 -15.70
CA GLU A 222 -20.29 -8.86 -17.05
C GLU A 222 -21.82 -8.89 -17.00
N GLU A 223 -22.39 -9.59 -16.01
CA GLU A 223 -23.84 -9.63 -15.80
C GLU A 223 -24.41 -8.25 -15.39
N LEU A 224 -23.56 -7.34 -14.92
CA LEU A 224 -23.91 -5.97 -14.58
C LEU A 224 -23.77 -5.00 -15.76
N GLY A 225 -23.40 -5.51 -16.95
CA GLY A 225 -23.18 -4.71 -18.16
C GLY A 225 -21.92 -3.84 -18.11
N LEU A 226 -20.97 -4.17 -17.23
CA LEU A 226 -19.68 -3.50 -17.15
C LEU A 226 -18.61 -4.30 -17.90
N GLU A 227 -17.57 -3.61 -18.34
CA GLU A 227 -16.48 -4.21 -19.09
C GLU A 227 -15.10 -3.89 -18.50
N VAL A 228 -14.16 -4.80 -18.72
CA VAL A 228 -12.75 -4.58 -18.37
C VAL A 228 -12.12 -3.63 -19.40
N ILE A 229 -11.86 -2.39 -18.97
CA ILE A 229 -11.23 -1.37 -19.82
C ILE A 229 -9.73 -1.58 -20.01
N ALA A 230 -9.04 -2.25 -19.07
CA ALA A 230 -7.61 -2.48 -19.15
C ALA A 230 -7.27 -3.41 -20.33
N GLU A 231 -6.34 -3.01 -21.19
CA GLU A 231 -5.86 -3.85 -22.29
C GLU A 231 -5.14 -5.09 -21.76
N LYS A 232 -4.24 -4.88 -20.79
CA LYS A 232 -3.51 -5.92 -20.07
C LYS A 232 -4.26 -6.28 -18.79
N HIS A 233 -5.22 -7.19 -18.92
CA HIS A 233 -5.95 -7.75 -17.79
C HIS A 233 -5.78 -9.27 -17.78
N PRO A 234 -5.65 -9.93 -16.61
CA PRO A 234 -5.49 -11.38 -16.53
C PRO A 234 -6.51 -12.17 -17.37
N LYS A 235 -7.80 -11.81 -17.30
CA LYS A 235 -8.86 -12.38 -18.15
C LYS A 235 -8.56 -12.36 -19.66
N LYS A 236 -7.82 -11.37 -20.16
CA LYS A 236 -7.49 -11.19 -21.58
C LYS A 236 -6.13 -11.81 -21.98
N THR A 237 -5.28 -12.11 -21.00
CA THR A 237 -3.88 -12.54 -21.26
C THR A 237 -3.60 -13.97 -20.83
N THR A 238 -4.44 -14.59 -20.01
CA THR A 238 -4.23 -15.95 -19.47
C THR A 238 -5.36 -16.93 -19.78
N LEU A 239 -6.45 -16.45 -20.39
CA LEU A 239 -7.56 -17.25 -20.92
C LEU A 239 -7.61 -17.03 -22.43
#